data_AF-A0A4S2HAN4-F1
#
_entry.id   AF-A0A4S2HAN4-F1
#
_cell.length_a   1.000
_cell.length_b   1.000
_cell.length_c   1.000
_cell.angle_alpha   90.00
_cell.angle_beta   90.00
_cell.angle_gamma   90.00
#
_symmetry.space_group_name_H-M   'P 1'
#
loop_
_entity.id
_entity.type
_entity.pdbx_description
1 polymer ?
#
loop_
_entity_poly.entity_id
_entity_poly.type
_entity_poly.pdbx_seq_one_letter_code
_entity_poly.pdbx_strand_id
1 'polypeptide(L)'
;MMCFNGTDRMQEGIGDVILKMQTECRTKLEKAIRYSEEHGVDKETLMAVAGAANAKIDYNAFEKGEWNMCTLFEEIAEEGRIEGMKKGREEGMKKGREEGRAVEIIEMGIEFQLKDADILERLQKKLNISLQKAREYFGVFGNCGG
;
A
#
# COMPACT_ATOMS: atom_id res chain seq x y z
N MET A 1 14.38 16.74 -51.80
CA MET A 1 14.43 15.44 -51.10
C MET A 1 15.59 15.54 -50.12
N MET A 2 15.45 15.57 -48.80
CA MET A 2 14.39 15.10 -47.91
C MET A 2 14.03 16.16 -46.85
N CYS A 3 12.76 16.16 -46.45
CA CYS A 3 12.25 16.80 -45.24
C CYS A 3 12.60 15.94 -44.00
N PHE A 4 12.93 16.56 -42.87
CA PHE A 4 12.64 16.00 -41.55
C PHE A 4 12.15 17.10 -40.62
N ASN A 5 10.82 17.12 -40.47
CA ASN A 5 10.10 17.74 -39.36
C ASN A 5 10.40 16.96 -38.08
N GLY A 6 10.44 17.63 -36.94
CA GLY A 6 10.51 16.95 -35.64
C GLY A 6 10.79 17.91 -34.50
N THR A 7 9.76 18.66 -34.13
CA THR A 7 9.64 19.45 -32.90
C THR A 7 10.18 18.71 -31.66
N ASP A 8 10.96 19.44 -30.89
CA ASP A 8 11.34 19.26 -29.47
C ASP A 8 10.76 18.02 -28.78
N ARG A 9 11.54 16.93 -28.78
CA ARG A 9 11.28 15.78 -27.92
C ARG A 9 11.73 16.11 -26.50
N MET A 10 10.76 16.50 -25.69
CA MET A 10 10.82 16.58 -24.23
C MET A 10 11.58 15.38 -23.62
N GLN A 11 12.73 15.65 -23.03
CA GLN A 11 13.19 14.88 -21.88
C GLN A 11 12.69 15.61 -20.64
N GLU A 12 11.44 15.41 -20.25
CA GLU A 12 10.98 15.86 -18.93
C GLU A 12 11.80 15.06 -17.89
N GLY A 13 12.62 15.75 -17.10
CA GLY A 13 13.32 15.10 -15.99
C GLY A 13 12.30 14.65 -14.93
N ILE A 14 12.65 13.68 -14.09
CA ILE A 14 11.78 13.25 -12.97
C ILE A 14 11.32 14.45 -12.12
N GLY A 15 12.15 15.48 -11.98
CA GLY A 15 11.80 16.74 -11.30
C GLY A 15 10.67 17.51 -11.98
N ASP A 16 10.68 17.62 -13.31
CA ASP A 16 9.64 18.33 -14.07
C ASP A 16 8.30 17.58 -14.00
N VAL A 17 8.35 16.24 -14.04
CA VAL A 17 7.18 15.38 -13.86
C VAL A 17 6.56 15.57 -12.47
N ILE A 18 7.39 15.65 -11.42
CA ILE A 18 6.92 15.89 -10.04
C ILE A 18 6.29 17.28 -9.91
N LEU A 19 6.93 18.32 -10.44
CA LEU A 19 6.43 19.71 -10.40
C LEU A 19 5.10 19.86 -11.14
N LYS A 20 4.98 19.23 -12.31
CA LYS A 20 3.75 19.20 -13.10
C LYS A 20 2.62 18.49 -12.36
N MET A 21 2.92 17.34 -11.75
CA MET A 21 1.94 16.61 -10.96
C MET A 21 1.50 17.40 -9.71
N GLN A 22 2.41 18.10 -9.03
CA GLN A 22 2.07 18.95 -7.89
C GLN A 22 1.19 20.14 -8.29
N THR A 23 1.47 20.79 -9.42
CA THR A 23 0.67 21.92 -9.92
C THR A 23 -0.72 21.47 -10.39
N GLU A 24 -0.81 20.32 -11.07
CA GLU A 24 -2.09 19.70 -11.43
C GLU A 24 -2.92 19.31 -10.21
N CYS A 25 -2.29 18.74 -9.17
CA CYS A 25 -2.98 18.43 -7.91
C CYS A 25 -3.51 19.69 -7.22
N ARG A 26 -2.70 20.75 -7.13
CA ARG A 26 -3.12 22.02 -6.52
C ARG A 26 -4.31 22.65 -7.26
N THR A 27 -4.26 22.70 -8.58
CA THR A 27 -5.34 23.28 -9.39
C THR A 27 -6.63 22.45 -9.34
N LYS A 28 -6.54 21.12 -9.25
CA LYS A 28 -7.71 20.25 -9.02
C LYS A 28 -8.30 20.47 -7.63
N LEU A 29 -7.47 20.62 -6.60
CA LEU A 29 -7.89 20.89 -5.23
C LEU A 29 -8.60 22.26 -5.12
N GLU A 30 -8.04 23.32 -5.70
CA GLU A 30 -8.64 24.66 -5.73
C GLU A 30 -10.00 24.66 -6.44
N LYS A 31 -10.12 23.92 -7.56
CA LYS A 31 -11.41 23.77 -8.27
C LYS A 31 -12.44 23.03 -7.42
N ALA A 32 -12.03 21.98 -6.71
CA ALA A 32 -12.91 21.23 -5.83
C ALA A 32 -13.41 22.09 -4.65
N ILE A 33 -12.51 22.82 -3.99
CA ILE A 33 -12.86 23.75 -2.89
C ILE A 33 -13.84 24.81 -3.39
N ARG A 34 -13.52 25.49 -4.49
CA ARG A 34 -14.40 26.53 -5.05
C ARG A 34 -15.76 25.98 -5.47
N TYR A 35 -15.80 24.80 -6.08
CA TYR A 35 -17.06 24.14 -6.44
C TYR A 35 -17.92 23.87 -5.20
N SER A 36 -17.31 23.40 -4.12
CA SER A 36 -17.97 23.19 -2.82
C SER A 36 -18.46 24.48 -2.16
N GLU A 37 -17.72 25.58 -2.28
CA GLU A 37 -18.12 26.90 -1.76
C GLU A 37 -19.26 27.51 -2.58
N GLU A 38 -19.23 27.39 -3.91
CA GLU A 38 -20.23 27.98 -4.83
C GLU A 38 -21.60 27.28 -4.77
N HIS A 39 -21.60 25.96 -4.64
CA HIS A 39 -22.84 25.17 -4.71
C HIS A 39 -23.37 24.77 -3.33
N GLY A 40 -22.56 24.98 -2.28
CA GLY A 40 -22.74 24.27 -1.03
C GLY A 40 -22.49 22.77 -1.23
N VAL A 41 -22.11 22.08 -0.17
CA VAL A 41 -21.99 20.62 -0.20
C VAL A 41 -23.28 20.04 0.33
N ASP A 42 -24.11 19.52 -0.56
CA ASP A 42 -25.34 18.83 -0.16
C ASP A 42 -25.05 17.44 0.42
N LYS A 43 -26.03 16.94 1.17
CA LYS A 43 -25.97 15.64 1.86
C LYS A 43 -25.73 14.47 0.89
N GLU A 44 -26.21 14.59 -0.35
CA GLU A 44 -26.14 13.54 -1.37
C GLU A 44 -24.71 13.39 -1.92
N THR A 45 -24.05 14.52 -2.15
CA THR A 45 -22.63 14.58 -2.54
C THR A 45 -21.73 13.99 -1.45
N LEU A 46 -22.02 14.29 -0.18
CA LEU A 46 -21.29 13.70 0.95
C LEU A 46 -21.51 12.20 1.06
N MET A 47 -22.75 11.73 0.94
CA MET A 47 -23.06 10.30 0.92
C MET A 47 -22.35 9.57 -0.24
N ALA A 48 -22.28 10.20 -1.42
CA ALA A 48 -21.57 9.63 -2.56
C ALA A 48 -20.06 9.52 -2.30
N VAL A 49 -19.43 10.55 -1.74
CA VAL A 49 -18.01 10.53 -1.36
C VAL A 49 -17.75 9.49 -0.25
N ALA A 50 -18.60 9.46 0.78
CA ALA A 50 -18.57 8.49 1.86
C ALA A 50 -18.63 7.05 1.36
N GLY A 51 -19.61 6.79 0.48
CA GLY A 51 -19.84 5.48 -0.11
C GLY A 51 -18.67 5.07 -0.99
N ALA A 52 -18.13 5.98 -1.79
CA ALA A 52 -16.95 5.73 -2.61
C ALA A 52 -15.69 5.46 -1.78
N ALA A 53 -15.54 6.16 -0.65
CA ALA A 53 -14.43 5.97 0.29
C ALA A 53 -14.64 4.80 1.26
N ASN A 54 -15.83 4.18 1.26
CA ASN A 54 -16.26 3.18 2.25
C ASN A 54 -16.07 3.66 3.70
N ALA A 55 -16.26 4.96 3.93
CA ALA A 55 -16.04 5.62 5.21
C ALA A 55 -17.30 5.57 6.09
N LYS A 56 -17.12 5.41 7.39
CA LYS A 56 -18.23 5.38 8.35
C LYS A 56 -18.48 6.76 8.93
N ILE A 57 -19.34 7.53 8.28
CA ILE A 57 -19.66 8.90 8.71
C ILE A 57 -20.89 8.93 9.62
N ASP A 58 -20.84 9.72 10.68
CA ASP A 58 -22.02 10.11 11.46
C ASP A 58 -22.73 11.31 10.81
N TYR A 59 -23.74 11.00 9.99
CA TYR A 59 -24.53 12.01 9.29
C TYR A 59 -25.34 12.94 10.22
N ASN A 60 -25.60 12.55 11.47
CA ASN A 60 -26.32 13.41 12.43
C ASN A 60 -25.46 14.56 12.95
N ALA A 61 -24.13 14.38 13.00
CA ALA A 61 -23.18 15.44 13.33
C ALA A 61 -23.07 16.46 12.17
N PHE A 62 -23.25 16.00 10.93
CA PHE A 62 -23.29 16.87 9.75
C PHE A 62 -24.48 17.82 9.75
N GLU A 63 -25.69 17.34 10.07
CA GLU A 63 -26.90 18.17 10.13
C GLU A 63 -26.85 19.26 11.22
N LYS A 64 -25.99 19.11 12.23
CA LYS A 64 -25.76 20.11 13.27
C LYS A 64 -24.75 21.19 12.85
N GLY A 65 -24.17 21.11 11.65
CA GLY A 65 -23.16 22.05 11.17
C GLY A 65 -21.79 21.88 11.83
N GLU A 66 -21.57 20.78 12.56
CA GLU A 66 -20.30 20.47 13.24
C GLU A 66 -19.26 19.90 12.26
N TRP A 67 -19.69 19.50 11.06
CA TRP A 67 -18.84 18.93 10.02
C TRP A 67 -18.90 19.73 8.72
N ASN A 68 -17.74 19.87 8.08
CA ASN A 68 -17.63 20.36 6.72
C ASN A 68 -16.92 19.32 5.84
N MET A 69 -16.83 19.58 4.54
CA MET A 69 -16.26 18.63 3.59
C MET A 69 -14.76 18.35 3.85
N CYS A 70 -14.03 19.32 4.40
CA CYS A 70 -12.64 19.15 4.79
C CYS A 70 -12.50 18.22 6.01
N THR A 71 -13.34 18.38 7.04
CA THR A 71 -13.33 17.46 8.20
C THR A 71 -13.68 16.03 7.79
N LEU A 72 -14.60 15.88 6.83
CA LEU A 72 -14.88 14.57 6.25
C LEU A 72 -13.64 13.95 5.60
N PHE A 73 -12.93 14.69 4.75
CA PHE A 73 -11.73 14.14 4.11
C PHE A 73 -10.61 13.83 5.09
N GLU A 74 -10.44 14.65 6.13
CA GLU A 74 -9.48 14.39 7.20
C GLU A 74 -9.80 13.09 7.92
N GLU A 75 -11.06 12.85 8.25
CA GLU A 75 -11.48 11.59 8.87
C GLU A 75 -11.32 10.39 7.94
N ILE A 76 -11.70 10.49 6.67
CA ILE A 76 -11.46 9.43 5.68
C ILE A 76 -9.97 9.11 5.57
N ALA A 77 -9.12 10.14 5.51
CA ALA A 77 -7.68 9.96 5.40
C ALA A 77 -7.10 9.32 6.67
N GLU A 78 -7.57 9.72 7.84
CA GLU A 78 -7.13 9.17 9.13
C GLU A 78 -7.59 7.72 9.34
N GLU A 79 -8.85 7.40 9.01
CA GLU A 79 -9.35 6.02 8.98
C GLU A 79 -8.50 5.16 8.06
N GLY A 80 -8.23 5.63 6.84
CA GLY A 80 -7.35 4.95 5.89
C GLY A 80 -5.93 4.73 6.42
N ARG A 81 -5.36 5.71 7.13
CA ARG A 81 -4.04 5.61 7.76
C ARG A 81 -4.02 4.57 8.88
N ILE A 82 -5.03 4.56 9.75
CA ILE A 82 -5.16 3.60 10.85
C ILE A 82 -5.32 2.19 10.31
N GLU A 83 -6.22 1.98 9.35
CA GLU A 83 -6.46 0.68 8.72
C GLU A 83 -5.19 0.18 8.01
N GLY A 84 -4.52 1.06 7.28
CA GLY A 84 -3.23 0.78 6.64
C GLY A 84 -2.16 0.37 7.65
N MET A 85 -2.03 1.07 8.78
CA MET A 85 -1.08 0.74 9.83
C MET A 85 -1.40 -0.60 10.49
N LYS A 86 -2.67 -0.87 10.75
CA LYS A 86 -3.14 -2.14 11.34
C LYS A 86 -2.83 -3.32 10.40
N LYS A 87 -3.20 -3.20 9.13
CA LYS A 87 -2.93 -4.20 8.10
C LYS A 87 -1.43 -4.44 7.92
N GLY A 88 -0.64 -3.36 7.80
CA GLY A 88 0.81 -3.46 7.68
C GLY A 88 1.47 -4.12 8.89
N ARG A 89 0.99 -3.83 10.11
CA ARG A 89 1.47 -4.49 11.32
C ARG A 89 1.11 -5.98 11.35
N GLU A 90 -0.11 -6.34 10.97
CA GLU A 90 -0.55 -7.74 10.93
C GLU A 90 0.22 -8.55 9.88
N GLU A 91 0.35 -8.03 8.66
CA GLU A 91 1.13 -8.64 7.59
C GLU A 91 2.61 -8.79 7.99
N GLY A 92 3.18 -7.74 8.60
CA GLY A 92 4.54 -7.76 9.12
C GLY A 92 4.75 -8.82 10.20
N MET A 93 3.83 -8.93 11.18
CA MET A 93 3.90 -9.96 12.21
C MET A 93 3.76 -11.37 11.64
N LYS A 94 2.83 -11.58 10.70
CA LYS A 94 2.64 -12.89 10.05
C LYS A 94 3.90 -13.31 9.30
N LYS A 95 4.45 -12.40 8.50
CA LYS A 95 5.70 -12.62 7.75
C LYS A 95 6.87 -12.93 8.68
N GLY A 96 7.06 -12.13 9.73
CA GLY A 96 8.15 -12.35 10.69
C GLY A 96 8.04 -13.69 11.43
N ARG A 97 6.82 -14.14 11.78
CA ARG A 97 6.61 -15.48 12.38
C ARG A 97 6.92 -16.62 11.41
N GLU A 98 6.54 -16.47 10.14
CA GLU A 98 6.82 -17.46 9.10
C GLU A 98 8.32 -17.57 8.84
N GLU A 99 9.00 -16.43 8.68
CA GLU A 99 10.46 -16.35 8.51
C GLU A 99 11.20 -16.92 9.71
N GLY A 100 10.82 -16.55 10.95
CA GLY A 100 11.44 -17.08 12.16
C GLY A 100 11.32 -18.61 12.28
N ARG A 101 10.16 -19.18 11.92
CA ARG A 101 10.01 -20.65 11.88
C ARG A 101 10.80 -21.29 10.74
N ALA A 102 10.93 -20.62 9.60
CA ALA A 102 11.76 -21.12 8.51
C ALA A 102 13.23 -21.19 8.93
N VAL A 103 13.75 -20.13 9.56
CA VAL A 103 15.11 -20.09 10.13
C VAL A 103 15.32 -21.24 11.10
N GLU A 104 14.42 -21.44 12.07
CA GLU A 104 14.50 -22.53 13.06
C GLU A 104 14.59 -23.92 12.39
N ILE A 105 13.75 -24.18 11.38
CA ILE A 105 13.74 -25.46 10.66
C ILE A 105 15.05 -25.68 9.89
N ILE A 106 15.57 -24.62 9.27
CA ILE A 106 16.79 -24.67 8.45
C ILE A 106 18.02 -24.85 9.35
N GLU A 107 18.15 -24.03 10.40
CA GLU A 107 19.26 -24.09 11.36
C GLU A 107 19.35 -25.46 12.02
N MET A 108 18.25 -25.97 12.58
CA MET A 108 18.23 -27.33 13.14
C MET A 108 18.54 -28.38 12.06
N GLY A 109 18.00 -28.21 10.85
CA GLY A 109 18.27 -29.13 9.75
C GLY A 109 19.76 -29.23 9.42
N ILE A 110 20.46 -28.10 9.41
CA ILE A 110 21.91 -28.03 9.19
C ILE A 110 22.68 -28.59 10.39
N GLU A 111 22.29 -28.22 11.62
CA GLU A 111 22.92 -28.69 12.87
C GLU A 111 22.87 -30.23 12.98
N PHE A 112 21.74 -30.83 12.58
CA PHE A 112 21.56 -32.29 12.53
C PHE A 112 22.04 -32.94 11.22
N GLN A 113 22.70 -32.18 10.33
CA GLN A 113 23.23 -32.67 9.04
C GLN A 113 22.18 -33.39 8.18
N LEU A 114 20.95 -32.88 8.20
CA LEU A 114 19.88 -33.38 7.33
C LEU A 114 20.20 -33.04 5.88
N LYS A 115 19.71 -33.87 4.96
CA LYS A 115 19.81 -33.56 3.54
C LYS A 115 18.90 -32.38 3.20
N ASP A 116 19.33 -31.53 2.27
CA ASP A 116 18.55 -30.38 1.80
C ASP A 116 17.11 -30.76 1.41
N ALA A 117 16.93 -31.92 0.77
CA ALA A 117 15.60 -32.42 0.41
C ALA A 117 14.68 -32.64 1.62
N ASP A 118 15.22 -33.14 2.74
CA ASP A 118 14.48 -33.39 3.97
C ASP A 118 14.14 -32.07 4.68
N ILE A 119 15.04 -31.08 4.63
CA ILE A 119 14.82 -29.73 5.17
C ILE A 119 13.71 -29.02 4.37
N LEU A 120 13.77 -29.08 3.03
CA LEU A 120 12.76 -28.52 2.14
C LEU A 120 11.39 -29.16 2.37
N GLU A 121 11.33 -30.49 2.54
CA GLU A 121 10.08 -31.18 2.83
C GLU A 121 9.49 -30.73 4.19
N ARG A 122 10.34 -30.53 5.21
CA ARG A 122 9.92 -30.01 6.51
C ARG A 122 9.42 -28.58 6.43
N LEU A 123 10.06 -27.71 5.66
CA LEU A 123 9.59 -26.34 5.41
C LEU A 123 8.20 -26.34 4.77
N GLN A 124 8.01 -27.12 3.70
CA GLN A 124 6.71 -27.23 3.02
C GLN A 124 5.62 -27.74 3.95
N LYS A 125 5.88 -28.82 4.71
CA LYS A 125 4.88 -29.42 5.61
C LYS A 125 4.56 -28.53 6.81
N LYS A 126 5.56 -27.93 7.46
CA LYS A 126 5.35 -27.16 8.70
C LYS A 126 4.84 -25.74 8.46
N LEU A 127 5.18 -25.13 7.33
CA LEU A 127 4.74 -23.77 6.97
C LEU A 127 3.58 -23.77 5.97
N ASN A 128 3.21 -24.94 5.44
CA ASN A 128 2.20 -25.08 4.39
C ASN A 128 2.49 -24.19 3.17
N ILE A 129 3.74 -24.23 2.70
CA ILE A 129 4.25 -23.41 1.60
C ILE A 129 4.63 -24.27 0.38
N SER A 130 4.71 -23.63 -0.79
CA SER A 130 5.14 -24.30 -2.02
C SER A 130 6.62 -24.68 -1.98
N LEU A 131 7.03 -25.64 -2.80
CA LEU A 131 8.44 -26.02 -2.95
C LEU A 131 9.30 -24.83 -3.38
N GLN A 132 8.78 -23.96 -4.24
CA GLN A 132 9.47 -22.74 -4.66
C GLN A 132 9.74 -21.82 -3.45
N LYS A 133 8.73 -21.59 -2.61
CA LYS A 133 8.88 -20.77 -1.40
C LYS A 133 9.83 -21.38 -0.38
N ALA A 134 9.78 -22.71 -0.22
CA ALA A 134 10.73 -23.43 0.63
C ALA A 134 12.18 -23.28 0.15
N ARG A 135 12.40 -23.36 -1.18
CA ARG A 135 13.72 -23.13 -1.79
C ARG A 135 14.21 -21.69 -1.62
N GLU A 136 13.31 -20.70 -1.74
CA GLU A 136 13.63 -19.30 -1.45
C GLU A 136 14.10 -19.14 -0.01
N TYR A 137 13.35 -19.65 0.97
CA TYR A 137 13.75 -19.59 2.38
C TYR A 137 15.06 -20.33 2.66
N PHE A 138 15.23 -21.52 2.09
CA PHE A 138 16.48 -22.27 2.21
C PHE A 138 17.66 -21.52 1.58
N GLY A 139 17.50 -20.86 0.44
CA GLY A 139 18.56 -20.08 -0.19
C GLY A 139 18.93 -18.82 0.60
N VAL A 140 17.95 -18.18 1.25
CA VAL A 140 18.18 -16.97 2.07
C VAL A 140 18.84 -17.32 3.41
N PHE A 141 18.38 -18.37 4.09
CA PHE A 141 18.81 -18.67 5.47
C PHE A 141 19.79 -19.85 5.58
N GLY A 142 19.88 -20.72 4.57
CA GLY A 142 20.75 -21.91 4.59
C GLY A 142 22.22 -21.63 4.25
N ASN A 143 22.53 -20.46 3.66
CA ASN A 143 23.88 -20.08 3.26
C ASN A 143 24.63 -19.18 4.27
N CYS A 144 24.13 -19.00 5.49
CA CYS A 144 24.82 -18.24 6.55
C CYS A 144 26.03 -18.97 7.20
N GLY A 145 26.62 -19.94 6.51
CA GLY A 145 27.84 -20.64 6.93
C GLY A 145 28.85 -20.68 5.80
N GLY A 146 29.64 -19.60 5.66
CA GLY A 146 30.84 -19.51 4.82
C GLY A 146 31.95 -18.82 5.60
#